data_AF-T1H027-F1
#
_entry.id   AF-T1H027-F1
#
_cell.length_a   1.000
_cell.length_b   1.000
_cell.length_c   1.000
_cell.angle_alpha   90.00
_cell.angle_beta   90.00
_cell.angle_gamma   90.00
#
_symmetry.space_group_name_H-M   'P 1'
#
loop_
_entity.id
_entity.type
_entity.pdbx_description
1 polymer ?
#
loop_
_entity_poly.entity_id
_entity_poly.type
_entity_poly.pdbx_seq_one_letter_code
_entity_poly.pdbx_strand_id
1 'polypeptide(L)'
;MADFGYDIADYYQIDPIFGTMADFDSLIAKSKEVGVRIILDFVPNHSSDEHEWFKKSAAKDPEYKDFYVWHPGKMIDGKRHPPSNWISVFRHSAWTWHEGRQEYYLHQFLSKQPDLNFRNPKVREALKDILKFWLGK
;
A
#
# COMPACT_ATOMS: atom_id res chain seq x y z
N MET A 1 1.30 -8.76 -8.17
CA MET A 1 1.18 -7.84 -9.31
C MET A 1 -0.24 -7.88 -9.88
N ALA A 2 -1.13 -7.16 -9.23
CA ALA A 2 -2.52 -6.95 -9.60
C ALA A 2 -2.72 -5.62 -10.37
N ASP A 3 -1.78 -4.68 -10.26
CA ASP A 3 -1.80 -3.38 -10.93
C ASP A 3 -0.42 -3.02 -11.52
N PHE A 4 0.19 -4.00 -12.22
CA PHE A 4 1.45 -3.84 -12.98
C PHE A 4 2.61 -3.17 -12.21
N GLY A 5 2.65 -3.34 -10.88
CA GLY A 5 3.71 -2.83 -10.00
C GLY A 5 3.26 -1.78 -8.99
N TYR A 6 2.04 -1.25 -9.10
CA TYR A 6 1.50 -0.26 -8.16
C TYR A 6 0.79 -0.89 -6.95
N ASP A 7 0.55 -2.20 -6.94
CA ASP A 7 0.23 -3.00 -5.75
C ASP A 7 1.52 -3.41 -5.00
N ILE A 8 2.13 -2.47 -4.29
CA ILE A 8 3.48 -2.64 -3.72
C ILE A 8 3.45 -3.55 -2.47
N ALA A 9 4.10 -4.71 -2.55
CA ALA A 9 4.20 -5.67 -1.44
C ALA A 9 5.44 -5.44 -0.55
N ASP A 10 6.50 -4.85 -1.09
CA ASP A 10 7.71 -4.43 -0.38
C ASP A 10 8.28 -3.15 -1.00
N TYR A 11 8.34 -2.07 -0.22
CA TYR A 11 8.84 -0.77 -0.68
C TYR A 11 10.37 -0.67 -0.80
N TYR A 12 11.13 -1.68 -0.35
CA TYR A 12 12.59 -1.65 -0.25
C TYR A 12 13.30 -2.59 -1.22
N GLN A 13 12.56 -3.26 -2.10
CA GLN A 13 13.08 -4.26 -3.04
C GLN A 13 12.71 -3.91 -4.48
N ILE A 14 13.50 -4.45 -5.41
CA ILE A 14 13.19 -4.45 -6.84
C ILE A 14 12.38 -5.72 -7.12
N ASP A 15 11.28 -5.60 -7.88
CA ASP A 15 10.52 -6.77 -8.30
C ASP A 15 11.41 -7.68 -9.16
N PRO A 16 11.48 -9.01 -8.89
CA PRO A 16 12.35 -9.94 -9.61
C PRO A 16 12.15 -9.96 -11.13
N ILE A 17 10.98 -9.56 -11.65
CA ILE A 17 10.77 -9.41 -13.10
C ILE A 17 11.65 -8.30 -13.72
N PHE A 18 11.99 -7.26 -12.95
CA PHE A 18 12.80 -6.13 -13.41
C PHE A 18 14.29 -6.30 -13.08
N GLY A 19 14.64 -7.20 -12.16
CA GLY A 19 16.01 -7.54 -11.81
C GLY A 19 16.24 -7.51 -10.31
N THR A 20 17.44 -7.09 -9.91
CA THR A 20 17.90 -7.06 -8.52
C THR A 20 18.27 -5.65 -8.07
N MET A 21 18.48 -5.47 -6.77
CA MET A 21 19.03 -4.22 -6.24
C MET A 21 20.41 -3.88 -6.84
N ALA A 22 21.23 -4.89 -7.14
CA ALA A 22 22.54 -4.67 -7.77
C ALA A 22 22.43 -4.16 -9.21
N ASP A 23 21.41 -4.63 -9.95
CA ASP A 23 21.11 -4.11 -11.28
C ASP A 23 20.66 -2.65 -11.22
N PHE A 24 19.85 -2.29 -10.22
CA PHE A 24 19.43 -0.91 -9.98
C PHE A 24 20.61 0.00 -9.59
N ASP A 25 21.48 -0.45 -8.70
CA ASP A 25 22.69 0.30 -8.31
C ASP A 25 23.61 0.51 -9.55
N SER A 26 23.70 -0.49 -10.43
CA SER A 26 24.44 -0.39 -11.70
C SER A 26 23.80 0.61 -12.68
N LEU A 27 22.47 0.65 -12.77
CA LEU A 27 21.72 1.62 -13.57
C LEU A 27 21.97 3.06 -13.09
N ILE A 28 21.95 3.29 -11.78
CA ILE A 28 22.27 4.60 -11.18
C ILE A 28 23.68 5.02 -11.55
N ALA A 29 24.67 4.14 -11.35
CA ALA A 29 26.07 4.44 -11.64
C ALA A 29 26.25 4.82 -13.12
N LYS A 30 25.68 4.02 -14.03
CA LYS A 30 25.81 4.29 -15.47
C LYS A 30 25.12 5.59 -15.89
N SER A 31 23.96 5.87 -15.33
CA SER A 31 23.22 7.11 -15.62
C SER A 31 24.00 8.36 -15.21
N LYS A 32 24.71 8.31 -14.06
CA LYS A 32 25.59 9.39 -13.60
C LYS A 32 26.73 9.65 -14.58
N GLU A 33 27.36 8.60 -15.13
CA GLU A 33 28.45 8.73 -16.12
C GLU A 33 28.02 9.46 -17.40
N VAL A 34 26.78 9.26 -17.84
CA VAL A 34 26.25 9.84 -19.08
C VAL A 34 25.41 11.11 -18.85
N GLY A 35 25.42 11.65 -17.63
CA GLY A 35 24.72 12.90 -17.31
C GLY A 35 23.20 12.79 -17.23
N VAL A 36 22.65 11.57 -17.10
CA VAL A 36 21.22 11.31 -16.96
C VAL A 36 20.83 11.29 -15.48
N ARG A 37 19.66 11.86 -15.15
CA ARG A 37 19.06 11.81 -13.82
C ARG A 37 17.93 10.77 -13.81
N ILE A 38 17.82 10.05 -12.70
CA ILE A 38 16.74 9.06 -12.47
C ILE A 38 15.76 9.66 -11.47
N ILE A 39 14.47 9.55 -11.78
CA ILE A 39 13.36 9.85 -10.88
C ILE A 39 12.58 8.55 -10.71
N LEU A 40 12.30 8.18 -9.47
CA LEU A 40 11.45 7.04 -9.15
C LEU A 40 10.01 7.50 -8.96
N ASP A 41 9.06 6.70 -9.44
CA ASP A 41 7.66 6.87 -9.07
C ASP A 41 7.43 6.36 -7.64
N PHE A 42 6.51 7.00 -6.93
CA PHE A 42 6.18 6.69 -5.56
C PHE A 42 4.68 6.85 -5.33
N VAL A 43 4.03 5.73 -5.00
CA VAL A 43 2.61 5.70 -4.64
C VAL A 43 2.48 5.61 -3.12
N PRO A 44 2.12 6.71 -2.43
CA PRO A 44 2.03 6.71 -0.98
C PRO A 44 0.62 6.35 -0.48
N ASN A 45 -0.39 6.31 -1.36
CA ASN A 45 -1.79 6.17 -0.98
C ASN A 45 -2.14 4.81 -0.36
N HIS A 46 -1.64 3.73 -0.96
CA HIS A 46 -2.02 2.36 -0.65
C HIS A 46 -0.81 1.44 -0.79
N SER A 47 -0.89 0.23 -0.23
CA SER A 47 0.05 -0.87 -0.51
C SER A 47 -0.72 -2.06 -1.09
N SER A 48 -0.01 -3.13 -1.44
CA SER A 48 -0.63 -4.45 -1.66
C SER A 48 -1.31 -4.99 -0.40
N ASP A 49 -2.36 -5.78 -0.55
CA ASP A 49 -2.91 -6.66 0.49
C ASP A 49 -1.95 -7.80 0.88
N GLU A 50 -0.94 -8.06 0.05
CA GLU A 50 0.15 -9.00 0.36
C GLU A 50 1.27 -8.35 1.18
N HIS A 51 1.25 -7.02 1.37
CA HIS A 51 2.25 -6.31 2.17
C HIS A 51 2.15 -6.70 3.66
N GLU A 52 3.31 -6.89 4.31
CA GLU A 52 3.41 -7.22 5.74
C GLU A 52 2.66 -6.25 6.66
N TRP A 53 2.59 -4.96 6.32
CA TRP A 53 1.80 -3.98 7.07
C TRP A 53 0.31 -4.34 7.04
N PHE A 54 -0.24 -4.73 5.89
CA PHE A 54 -1.65 -5.10 5.78
C PHE A 54 -1.94 -6.39 6.53
N LYS A 55 -1.10 -7.41 6.38
CA LYS A 55 -1.23 -8.69 7.11
C LYS A 55 -1.21 -8.47 8.63
N LYS A 56 -0.23 -7.70 9.15
CA LYS A 56 -0.14 -7.38 10.58
C LYS A 56 -1.31 -6.50 11.04
N SER A 57 -1.73 -5.54 10.23
CA SER A 57 -2.92 -4.73 10.52
C SER A 57 -4.16 -5.61 10.60
N ALA A 58 -4.40 -6.49 9.62
CA ALA A 58 -5.51 -7.42 9.60
C ALA A 58 -5.54 -8.34 10.84
N ALA A 59 -4.37 -8.76 11.32
CA ALA A 59 -4.20 -9.54 12.55
C ALA A 59 -4.34 -8.71 13.85
N LYS A 60 -4.66 -7.41 13.75
CA LYS A 60 -4.74 -6.46 14.87
C LYS A 60 -3.45 -6.38 15.70
N ASP A 61 -2.30 -6.55 15.05
CA ASP A 61 -1.00 -6.31 15.67
C ASP A 61 -0.98 -4.91 16.33
N PRO A 62 -0.57 -4.76 17.61
CA PRO A 62 -0.64 -3.50 18.33
C PRO A 62 0.07 -2.32 17.65
N GLU A 63 1.11 -2.61 16.87
CA GLU A 63 1.88 -1.60 16.16
C GLU A 63 1.21 -1.18 14.84
N TYR A 64 0.64 -2.14 14.11
CA TYR A 64 0.14 -1.96 12.75
C TYR A 64 -1.38 -1.91 12.61
N LYS A 65 -2.14 -2.17 13.68
CA LYS A 65 -3.63 -2.26 13.65
C LYS A 65 -4.32 -1.03 13.03
N ASP A 66 -3.69 0.14 13.11
CA ASP A 66 -4.23 1.41 12.60
C ASP A 66 -3.46 1.94 11.37
N PHE A 67 -2.66 1.10 10.70
CA PHE A 67 -1.95 1.48 9.47
C PHE A 67 -2.86 1.66 8.26
N TYR A 68 -4.05 1.03 8.27
CA TYR A 68 -5.06 1.14 7.21
C TYR A 68 -6.37 1.65 7.78
N VAL A 69 -7.26 2.10 6.90
CA VAL A 69 -8.57 2.58 7.30
C VAL A 69 -9.54 1.41 7.42
N TRP A 70 -9.89 1.08 8.67
CA TRP A 70 -10.82 -0.01 9.01
C TRP A 70 -12.14 0.53 9.56
N HIS A 71 -13.24 -0.18 9.32
CA HIS A 71 -14.54 0.12 9.92
C HIS A 71 -15.38 -1.15 10.09
N PRO A 72 -16.11 -1.35 11.20
CA PRO A 72 -16.98 -2.52 11.40
C PRO A 72 -18.18 -2.63 10.45
N GLY A 73 -18.35 -1.69 9.52
CA GLY A 73 -19.57 -1.52 8.71
C GLY A 73 -20.79 -1.06 9.52
N LYS A 74 -21.98 -1.30 8.96
CA LYS A 74 -23.30 -1.04 9.56
C LYS A 74 -24.15 -2.30 9.50
N MET A 75 -25.01 -2.50 10.49
CA MET A 75 -26.04 -3.54 10.46
C MET A 75 -27.39 -2.90 10.14
N ILE A 76 -28.05 -3.37 9.07
CA ILE A 76 -29.38 -2.90 8.62
C ILE A 76 -30.21 -4.14 8.33
N ASP A 77 -31.36 -4.27 8.99
CA ASP A 77 -32.27 -5.43 8.86
C ASP A 77 -31.56 -6.79 9.01
N GLY A 78 -30.62 -6.87 9.96
CA GLY A 78 -29.82 -8.08 10.21
C GLY A 78 -28.73 -8.37 9.18
N LYS A 79 -28.57 -7.53 8.15
CA LYS A 79 -27.53 -7.67 7.12
C LYS A 79 -26.40 -6.67 7.33
N ARG A 80 -25.19 -7.09 6.97
CA ARG A 80 -23.98 -6.26 7.04
C ARG A 80 -23.86 -5.40 5.80
N HIS A 81 -23.62 -4.12 5.99
CA HIS A 81 -23.42 -3.13 4.93
C HIS A 81 -22.09 -2.38 5.12
N PRO A 82 -21.46 -1.92 4.03
CA PRO A 82 -20.29 -1.04 4.12
C PRO A 82 -20.65 0.26 4.88
N PRO A 83 -19.65 0.95 5.46
CA PRO A 83 -19.91 2.14 6.29
C PRO A 83 -20.49 3.32 5.51
N SER A 84 -20.28 3.37 4.20
CA SER A 84 -20.77 4.43 3.31
C SER A 84 -21.05 3.89 1.91
N ASN A 85 -21.60 4.74 1.04
CA ASN A 85 -21.83 4.48 -0.38
C ASN A 85 -20.64 4.94 -1.27
N TRP A 86 -19.44 5.09 -0.71
CA TRP A 86 -18.26 5.48 -1.49
C TRP A 86 -17.92 4.43 -2.54
N ILE A 87 -17.56 4.91 -3.73
CA ILE A 87 -17.30 4.10 -4.92
C ILE A 87 -15.82 4.18 -5.25
N SER A 88 -15.19 3.03 -5.53
CA SER A 88 -13.82 2.96 -6.03
C SER A 88 -13.71 3.59 -7.42
N VAL A 89 -12.50 3.95 -7.83
CA VAL A 89 -12.23 4.42 -9.20
C VAL A 89 -12.67 3.38 -10.25
N PHE A 90 -12.60 2.08 -9.90
CA PHE A 90 -13.03 0.97 -10.75
C PHE A 90 -14.51 0.58 -10.58
N ARG A 91 -15.34 1.51 -10.09
CA ARG A 91 -16.82 1.46 -10.12
C ARG A 91 -17.49 0.33 -9.33
N HIS A 92 -16.85 -0.11 -8.26
CA HIS A 92 -17.46 -0.98 -7.23
C HIS A 92 -17.45 -0.27 -5.86
N SER A 93 -17.94 -0.91 -4.80
CA SER A 93 -17.76 -0.41 -3.43
C SER A 93 -16.29 -0.12 -3.16
N ALA A 94 -15.97 1.03 -2.53
CA ALA A 94 -14.63 1.34 -2.02
C ALA A 94 -14.29 0.61 -0.71
N TRP A 95 -15.22 -0.23 -0.22
CA TRP A 95 -15.07 -0.97 1.02
C TRP A 95 -15.16 -2.47 0.75
N THR A 96 -14.13 -3.21 1.18
CA THR A 96 -14.08 -4.67 1.11
C THR A 96 -14.06 -5.26 2.51
N TRP A 97 -14.88 -6.28 2.74
CA TRP A 97 -14.95 -7.01 4.00
C TRP A 97 -13.75 -7.93 4.17
N HIS A 98 -13.09 -7.91 5.33
CA HIS A 98 -11.99 -8.81 5.64
C HIS A 98 -12.39 -9.87 6.68
N GLU A 99 -12.51 -11.13 6.26
CA GLU A 99 -13.02 -12.21 7.10
C GLU A 99 -12.18 -12.45 8.36
N GLY A 100 -10.84 -12.37 8.28
CA GLY A 100 -10.00 -12.59 9.48
C GLY A 100 -10.11 -11.49 10.53
N ARG A 101 -10.44 -10.26 10.11
CA ARG A 101 -10.47 -9.08 10.99
C ARG A 101 -11.89 -8.74 11.46
N GLN A 102 -12.88 -9.20 10.69
CA GLN A 102 -14.29 -8.87 10.86
C GLN A 102 -14.53 -7.35 10.80
N GLU A 103 -13.88 -6.66 9.85
CA GLU A 103 -14.06 -5.24 9.55
C GLU A 103 -13.94 -5.02 8.03
N TYR A 104 -14.52 -3.94 7.52
CA TYR A 104 -14.24 -3.45 6.18
C TYR A 104 -12.94 -2.65 6.17
N TYR A 105 -12.12 -2.79 5.14
CA TYR A 105 -11.04 -1.84 4.84
C TYR A 105 -11.41 -0.98 3.62
N LEU A 106 -10.90 0.24 3.62
CA LEU A 106 -11.00 1.16 2.48
C LEU A 106 -9.99 0.79 1.40
N HIS A 107 -10.40 0.89 0.14
CA HIS A 107 -9.53 0.92 -1.02
C HIS A 107 -10.12 1.87 -2.06
N GLN A 108 -9.36 2.87 -2.50
CA GLN A 108 -9.83 3.79 -3.55
C GLN A 108 -9.75 3.18 -4.95
N PHE A 109 -8.89 2.17 -5.13
CA PHE A 109 -8.65 1.47 -6.38
C PHE A 109 -9.11 0.00 -6.27
N LEU A 110 -8.26 -0.98 -6.57
CA LEU A 110 -8.59 -2.40 -6.45
C LEU A 110 -8.70 -2.80 -4.97
N SER A 111 -9.47 -3.85 -4.68
CA SER A 111 -9.50 -4.44 -3.33
C SER A 111 -8.11 -4.91 -2.87
N LYS A 112 -7.23 -5.26 -3.81
CA LYS A 112 -5.82 -5.60 -3.54
C LYS A 112 -4.93 -4.40 -3.20
N GLN A 113 -5.49 -3.19 -3.18
CA GLN A 113 -4.80 -1.92 -2.89
C GLN A 113 -5.44 -1.23 -1.66
N PRO A 114 -5.36 -1.82 -0.46
CA PRO A 114 -5.88 -1.21 0.76
C PRO A 114 -5.21 0.15 1.05
N ASP A 115 -6.04 1.15 1.34
CA ASP A 115 -5.61 2.53 1.57
C ASP A 115 -4.96 2.69 2.95
N LEU A 116 -3.78 3.31 2.96
CA LEU A 116 -3.05 3.66 4.17
C LEU A 116 -3.78 4.78 4.94
N ASN A 117 -3.77 4.67 6.26
CA ASN A 117 -4.34 5.68 7.14
C ASN A 117 -3.34 6.83 7.37
N PHE A 118 -3.36 7.84 6.51
CA PHE A 118 -2.47 9.02 6.62
C PHE A 118 -2.63 9.85 7.90
N ARG A 119 -3.74 9.68 8.65
CA ARG A 119 -3.89 10.34 9.95
C ARG A 119 -2.99 9.72 11.02
N ASN A 120 -2.53 8.49 10.80
CA ASN A 120 -1.60 7.81 11.69
C ASN A 120 -0.17 8.38 11.51
N PRO A 121 0.45 8.96 12.55
CA PRO A 121 1.82 9.48 12.45
C PRO A 121 2.83 8.38 12.07
N LYS A 122 2.63 7.13 12.48
CA LYS A 122 3.54 6.02 12.15
C LYS A 122 3.57 5.72 10.65
N VAL A 123 2.42 5.81 9.98
CA VAL A 123 2.33 5.66 8.52
C VAL A 123 3.12 6.75 7.82
N ARG A 124 2.97 8.01 8.27
CA ARG A 124 3.71 9.15 7.70
C ARG A 124 5.22 9.03 7.89
N GLU A 125 5.68 8.55 9.06
CA GLU A 125 7.10 8.31 9.28
C GLU A 125 7.62 7.14 8.43
N ALA A 126 6.90 6.02 8.35
CA ALA A 126 7.29 4.89 7.51
C ALA A 126 7.44 5.28 6.02
N LEU A 127 6.52 6.10 5.50
CA LEU A 127 6.61 6.62 4.12
C LEU A 127 7.81 7.56 3.93
N LYS A 128 8.15 8.38 4.93
CA LYS A 128 9.38 9.21 4.89
C LYS A 128 10.64 8.37 4.90
N ASP A 129 10.65 7.26 5.65
CA ASP A 129 11.82 6.38 5.73
C ASP A 129 12.05 5.64 4.41
N ILE A 130 10.97 5.26 3.70
CA ILE A 130 11.05 4.75 2.32
C ILE A 130 11.69 5.81 1.39
N LEU A 131 11.23 7.06 1.45
CA LEU A 131 11.80 8.14 0.64
C LEU A 131 13.29 8.36 0.95
N LYS A 132 13.68 8.38 2.24
CA LYS A 132 15.09 8.52 2.65
C LYS A 132 15.94 7.35 2.15
N PHE A 133 15.42 6.12 2.19
CA PHE A 133 16.12 4.95 1.68
C PHE A 133 16.47 5.10 0.20
N TRP A 134 15.49 5.44 -0.64
CA TRP A 134 15.71 5.59 -2.08
C TRP A 134 16.52 6.84 -2.45
N LEU A 135 16.39 7.94 -1.70
CA LEU A 135 17.25 9.12 -1.88
C LEU A 135 18.70 8.88 -1.45
N GLY A 136 18.95 7.87 -0.61
CA GLY A 136 20.30 7.45 -0.19
C GLY A 136 21.04 6.57 -1.20
N LYS A 137 20.39 6.19 -2.31
CA LYS A 137 20.98 5.42 -3.43
C LYS A 137 21.68 6.35 -4.45
#